data_AF-A0A521MG44-F1
#
_entry.id   AF-A0A521MG44-F1
#
_cell.length_a   1.000
_cell.length_b   1.000
_cell.length_c   1.000
_cell.angle_alpha   90.00
_cell.angle_beta   90.00
_cell.angle_gamma   90.00
#
_symmetry.space_group_name_H-M   'P 1'
#
loop_
_entity.id
_entity.type
_entity.pdbx_description
1 polymer ?
#
loop_
_entity_poly.entity_id
_entity_poly.type
_entity_poly.pdbx_seq_one_letter_code
_entity_poly.pdbx_strand_id
1 'polypeptide(L)'
;MTALAQPSAGPRRLFPTHRHVLRLTLEAVTPLSIAGGRPDPLLDTSLIRDANGLPAIPATSVAGVLRRLHEDYFGEDATQVLFGVEHGGSTEGRASALEVSFGCLQDSNGHAVEGLLLGKAGAERLADPILSAAILAAPLKRDHVALDARGTAIEHLKFERSSLPPGYRFSLELALWSGVNAREDVEALAAADAAKQARAELARVLALFEAPYFRLGGATRRGLGRLQVVGAAQYAAFDMRRAEDRRRHADARARGLHEASRTDGFVDFAPAALPAEGGMRQPVTATITLRPRGVWRFGRGEQW
;
A
#
# COMPACT_ATOMS: atom_id res chain seq x y z
N MET A 1 -48.54 31.53 28.70
CA MET A 1 -48.06 30.17 28.43
C MET A 1 -47.78 30.06 26.93
N THR A 2 -46.56 30.41 26.52
CA THR A 2 -46.15 30.41 25.12
C THR A 2 -45.54 29.05 24.82
N ALA A 3 -46.22 28.25 24.01
CA ALA A 3 -45.70 26.97 23.55
C ALA A 3 -44.44 27.22 22.70
N LEU A 4 -43.29 26.76 23.20
CA LEU A 4 -42.06 26.71 22.42
C LEU A 4 -42.28 25.69 21.30
N ALA A 5 -42.29 26.19 20.06
CA ALA A 5 -42.30 25.36 18.86
C ALA A 5 -41.08 24.42 18.93
N GLN A 6 -41.34 23.11 18.83
CA GLN A 6 -40.27 22.13 18.67
C GLN A 6 -39.49 22.46 17.39
N PRO A 7 -38.14 22.45 17.42
CA PRO A 7 -37.36 22.72 16.23
C PRO A 7 -37.70 21.67 15.17
N SER A 8 -38.05 22.13 13.96
CA SER A 8 -38.23 21.26 12.82
C SER A 8 -36.94 20.45 12.61
N ALA A 9 -37.07 19.13 12.53
CA ALA A 9 -35.94 18.25 12.27
C ALA A 9 -35.34 18.63 10.92
N GLY A 10 -34.21 19.35 10.94
CA GLY A 10 -33.42 19.64 9.75
C GLY A 10 -33.04 18.33 9.02
N PRO A 11 -32.62 18.41 7.75
CA PRO A 11 -32.25 17.24 6.98
C PRO A 11 -31.21 16.41 7.75
N ARG A 12 -31.56 15.14 8.07
CA ARG A 12 -30.64 14.21 8.73
C ARG A 12 -29.39 14.08 7.86
N ARG A 13 -28.22 14.43 8.41
CA ARG A 13 -26.94 14.16 7.75
C ARG A 13 -26.71 12.66 7.72
N LEU A 14 -26.57 12.14 6.51
CA LEU A 14 -26.18 10.76 6.27
C LEU A 14 -24.66 10.64 6.48
N PHE A 15 -24.23 9.69 7.31
CA PHE A 15 -22.83 9.37 7.54
C PHE A 15 -22.62 7.85 7.56
N PRO A 16 -21.45 7.38 7.14
CA PRO A 16 -21.13 5.96 7.18
C PRO A 16 -21.05 5.45 8.61
N THR A 17 -21.51 4.22 8.83
CA THR A 17 -21.68 3.65 10.17
C THR A 17 -20.72 2.52 10.48
N HIS A 18 -20.19 1.84 9.47
CA HIS A 18 -19.31 0.69 9.65
C HIS A 18 -17.94 0.97 9.06
N ARG A 19 -16.90 0.62 9.81
CA ARG A 19 -15.51 0.70 9.39
C ARG A 19 -14.95 -0.70 9.21
N HIS A 20 -14.52 -1.01 8.00
CA HIS A 20 -13.81 -2.25 7.68
C HIS A 20 -12.33 -1.95 7.58
N VAL A 21 -11.50 -2.77 8.21
CA VAL A 21 -10.04 -2.60 8.29
C VAL A 21 -9.37 -3.89 7.88
N LEU A 22 -8.39 -3.80 6.98
CA LEU A 22 -7.56 -4.89 6.51
C LEU A 22 -6.10 -4.50 6.68
N ARG A 23 -5.35 -5.26 7.47
CA ARG A 23 -3.91 -5.09 7.67
C ARG A 23 -3.15 -6.19 6.94
N LEU A 24 -2.06 -5.81 6.30
CA LEU A 24 -1.25 -6.72 5.51
C LEU A 24 0.24 -6.38 5.61
N THR A 25 1.06 -7.42 5.48
CA THR A 25 2.51 -7.29 5.33
C THR A 25 2.89 -7.53 3.88
N LEU A 26 3.58 -6.57 3.28
CA LEU A 26 4.16 -6.70 1.95
C LEU A 26 5.66 -6.99 2.05
N GLU A 27 6.15 -7.96 1.30
CA GLU A 27 7.58 -8.25 1.17
C GLU A 27 8.05 -7.92 -0.25
N ALA A 28 9.16 -7.19 -0.36
CA ALA A 28 9.79 -6.89 -1.64
C ALA A 28 10.43 -8.15 -2.22
N VAL A 29 9.89 -8.67 -3.33
CA VAL A 29 10.42 -9.86 -4.02
C VAL A 29 11.54 -9.51 -4.99
N THR A 30 11.49 -8.30 -5.55
CA THR A 30 12.56 -7.73 -6.37
C THR A 30 12.98 -6.38 -5.79
N PRO A 31 14.14 -5.82 -6.18
CA PRO A 31 14.58 -4.55 -5.62
C PRO A 31 13.52 -3.45 -5.78
N LEU A 32 13.27 -2.70 -4.70
CA LEU A 32 12.22 -1.69 -4.63
C LEU A 32 12.84 -0.29 -4.74
N SER A 33 12.37 0.51 -5.70
CA SER A 33 12.90 1.86 -5.94
C SER A 33 11.74 2.84 -6.05
N ILE A 34 11.23 3.31 -4.92
CA ILE A 34 10.16 4.33 -4.89
C ILE A 34 10.83 5.68 -4.65
N ALA A 35 10.70 6.59 -5.62
CA ALA A 35 11.36 7.89 -5.57
C ALA A 35 10.66 8.84 -4.59
N GLY A 36 11.42 9.53 -3.73
CA GLY A 36 10.90 10.52 -2.79
C GLY A 36 10.72 11.93 -3.35
N GLY A 37 11.15 12.17 -4.59
CA GLY A 37 11.12 13.49 -5.24
C GLY A 37 12.08 14.51 -4.60
N ARG A 38 12.86 14.12 -3.58
CA ARG A 38 13.89 14.98 -2.99
C ARG A 38 15.17 14.90 -3.81
N PRO A 39 15.74 16.07 -4.19
CA PRO A 39 17.03 16.09 -4.87
C PRO A 39 18.11 15.53 -3.93
N ASP A 40 18.97 14.68 -4.49
CA ASP A 40 20.16 14.14 -3.83
C ASP A 40 21.38 14.43 -4.73
N PRO A 41 22.46 15.03 -4.22
CA PRO A 41 23.62 15.38 -5.03
C PRO A 41 24.36 14.19 -5.62
N LEU A 42 24.19 12.99 -5.05
CA LEU A 42 24.92 11.78 -5.40
C LEU A 42 24.06 10.73 -6.13
N LEU A 43 22.75 10.93 -6.15
CA LEU A 43 21.79 9.97 -6.69
C LEU A 43 20.71 10.69 -7.50
N ASP A 44 20.52 10.29 -8.76
CA ASP A 44 19.41 10.79 -9.58
C ASP A 44 18.05 10.29 -9.08
N THR A 45 18.03 9.15 -8.37
CA THR A 45 16.83 8.64 -7.72
C THR A 45 17.10 8.25 -6.28
N SER A 46 16.69 9.12 -5.36
CA SER A 46 16.66 8.87 -3.92
C SER A 46 15.38 8.12 -3.51
N LEU A 47 15.50 7.20 -2.56
CA LEU A 47 14.34 6.50 -2.00
C LEU A 47 13.47 7.46 -1.19
N ILE A 48 12.15 7.30 -1.27
CA ILE A 48 11.26 7.97 -0.33
C ILE A 48 11.51 7.45 1.08
N ARG A 49 11.53 8.36 2.05
CA ARG A 49 11.78 8.08 3.45
C ARG A 49 10.70 8.66 4.34
N ASP A 50 10.44 7.99 5.46
CA ASP A 50 9.60 8.50 6.54
C ASP A 50 10.32 9.59 7.35
N ALA A 51 9.68 10.03 8.45
CA ALA A 51 10.24 11.04 9.34
C ALA A 51 11.50 10.56 10.10
N ASN A 52 11.76 9.25 10.15
CA ASN A 52 12.94 8.64 10.75
C ASN A 52 14.09 8.43 9.76
N GLY A 53 13.87 8.75 8.47
CA GLY A 53 14.84 8.47 7.41
C GLY A 53 14.80 7.03 6.90
N LEU A 54 13.84 6.20 7.32
CA LEU A 54 13.69 4.83 6.85
C LEU A 54 12.92 4.81 5.53
N PRO A 55 13.28 3.94 4.57
CA PRO A 55 12.49 3.72 3.36
C PRO A 55 11.04 3.39 3.70
N ALA A 56 10.10 3.91 2.90
CA ALA A 56 8.68 3.69 3.13
C ALA A 56 7.90 3.51 1.82
N ILE A 57 6.66 3.03 1.92
CA ILE A 57 5.76 2.93 0.78
C ILE A 57 4.69 4.03 0.89
N PRO A 58 4.62 4.99 -0.05
CA PRO A 58 3.59 6.01 -0.04
C PRO A 58 2.21 5.40 -0.25
N ALA A 59 1.23 5.84 0.54
CA ALA A 59 -0.18 5.48 0.36
C ALA A 59 -0.65 5.71 -1.08
N THR A 60 -0.24 6.83 -1.68
CA THR A 60 -0.57 7.20 -3.07
C THR A 60 0.03 6.25 -4.11
N SER A 61 1.20 5.66 -3.84
CA SER A 61 1.83 4.69 -4.74
C SER A 61 1.03 3.38 -4.76
N VAL A 62 0.59 2.91 -3.59
CA VAL A 62 -0.26 1.71 -3.48
C VAL A 62 -1.63 2.00 -4.10
N ALA A 63 -2.27 3.10 -3.70
CA ALA A 63 -3.60 3.47 -4.20
C ALA A 63 -3.63 3.64 -5.72
N GLY A 64 -2.61 4.27 -6.32
CA GLY A 64 -2.54 4.46 -7.77
C GLY A 64 -2.41 3.15 -8.54
N VAL A 65 -1.57 2.23 -8.07
CA VAL A 65 -1.41 0.90 -8.70
C VAL A 65 -2.66 0.06 -8.49
N LEU A 66 -3.23 0.04 -7.28
CA LEU A 66 -4.48 -0.67 -7.02
C LEU A 66 -5.64 -0.11 -7.85
N ARG A 67 -5.76 1.22 -7.99
CA ARG A 67 -6.78 1.85 -8.84
C ARG A 67 -6.65 1.36 -10.28
N ARG A 68 -5.44 1.37 -10.83
CA ARG A 68 -5.21 0.94 -12.21
C ARG A 68 -5.53 -0.55 -12.40
N LEU A 69 -5.08 -1.40 -11.49
CA LEU A 69 -5.39 -2.83 -11.56
C LEU A 69 -6.88 -3.08 -11.38
N HIS A 70 -7.53 -2.34 -10.48
CA HIS A 70 -8.97 -2.46 -10.26
C HIS A 70 -9.75 -2.09 -11.53
N GLU A 71 -9.36 -1.02 -12.21
CA GLU A 71 -9.93 -0.63 -13.51
C GLU A 71 -9.71 -1.73 -14.55
N ASP A 72 -8.48 -2.27 -14.62
CA ASP A 72 -8.12 -3.31 -15.57
C ASP A 72 -8.94 -4.60 -15.35
N TYR A 73 -9.25 -5.00 -14.11
CA TYR A 73 -9.93 -6.27 -13.79
C TYR A 73 -11.45 -6.15 -13.58
N PHE A 74 -11.95 -4.99 -13.14
CA PHE A 74 -13.34 -4.80 -12.70
C PHE A 74 -14.05 -3.64 -13.41
N GLY A 75 -13.37 -2.91 -14.31
CA GLY A 75 -13.94 -1.83 -15.10
C GLY A 75 -13.93 -0.46 -14.40
N GLU A 76 -14.17 0.57 -15.19
CA GLU A 76 -14.07 1.96 -14.76
C GLU A 76 -15.13 2.34 -13.71
N ASP A 77 -16.40 2.01 -13.94
CA ASP A 77 -17.50 2.37 -13.04
C ASP A 77 -17.27 1.87 -11.60
N ALA A 78 -16.91 0.59 -11.46
CA ALA A 78 -16.61 0.00 -10.16
C ALA A 78 -15.39 0.67 -9.50
N THR A 79 -14.38 1.02 -10.30
CA THR A 79 -13.17 1.71 -9.82
C THR A 79 -13.48 3.10 -9.30
N GLN A 80 -14.31 3.85 -10.02
CA GLN A 80 -14.74 5.19 -9.63
C GLN A 80 -15.56 5.18 -8.33
N VAL A 81 -16.29 4.09 -8.03
CA VAL A 81 -17.01 3.90 -6.75
C VAL A 81 -16.03 3.77 -5.58
N LEU A 82 -14.99 2.96 -5.75
CA LEU A 82 -14.08 2.64 -4.66
C LEU A 82 -13.00 3.71 -4.45
N PHE A 83 -12.39 4.20 -5.53
CA PHE A 83 -11.24 5.11 -5.51
C PHE A 83 -11.61 6.58 -5.74
N GLY A 84 -12.90 6.88 -5.91
CA GLY A 84 -13.40 8.22 -6.15
C GLY A 84 -13.25 8.72 -7.60
N VAL A 85 -13.80 9.91 -7.83
CA VAL A 85 -13.81 10.61 -9.12
C VAL A 85 -13.35 12.04 -8.89
N GLU A 86 -12.33 12.45 -9.63
CA GLU A 86 -11.95 13.84 -9.75
C GLU A 86 -12.60 14.41 -11.02
N HIS A 87 -13.46 15.42 -10.88
CA HIS A 87 -13.92 16.24 -11.99
C HIS A 87 -13.47 17.66 -11.71
N GLY A 88 -12.62 18.20 -12.59
CA GLY A 88 -11.93 19.47 -12.41
C GLY A 88 -12.87 20.66 -12.16
N GLY A 89 -13.14 20.93 -10.87
CA GLY A 89 -13.91 22.08 -10.42
C GLY A 89 -15.44 21.91 -10.38
N SER A 90 -16.00 20.71 -10.62
CA SER A 90 -17.44 20.47 -10.48
C SER A 90 -17.80 19.92 -9.09
N THR A 91 -19.05 20.15 -8.65
CA THR A 91 -19.62 19.58 -7.43
C THR A 91 -19.94 18.09 -7.53
N GLU A 92 -19.62 17.45 -8.66
CA GLU A 92 -19.92 16.04 -8.96
C GLU A 92 -18.77 15.09 -8.60
N GLY A 93 -17.64 15.63 -8.13
CA GLY A 93 -16.54 14.84 -7.61
C GLY A 93 -16.95 13.98 -6.42
N ARG A 94 -16.41 12.76 -6.33
CA ARG A 94 -16.64 11.84 -5.22
C ARG A 94 -15.32 11.46 -4.56
N ALA A 95 -15.24 11.60 -3.25
CA ALA A 95 -14.08 11.15 -2.47
C ALA A 95 -13.90 9.63 -2.55
N SER A 96 -12.65 9.16 -2.43
CA SER A 96 -12.34 7.73 -2.33
C SER A 96 -13.02 7.12 -1.10
N ALA A 97 -13.67 5.99 -1.28
CA ALA A 97 -14.21 5.19 -0.17
C ALA A 97 -13.10 4.33 0.47
N LEU A 98 -12.13 3.90 -0.33
CA LEU A 98 -10.94 3.18 0.13
C LEU A 98 -9.90 4.16 0.66
N GLU A 99 -9.46 3.93 1.88
CA GLU A 99 -8.32 4.57 2.51
C GLU A 99 -7.14 3.61 2.54
N VAL A 100 -5.94 4.14 2.28
CA VAL A 100 -4.69 3.40 2.27
C VAL A 100 -3.72 4.10 3.22
N SER A 101 -3.16 3.37 4.18
CA SER A 101 -2.15 3.92 5.08
C SER A 101 -0.80 4.07 4.37
N PHE A 102 0.09 4.84 4.98
CA PHE A 102 1.51 4.77 4.66
C PHE A 102 2.04 3.37 5.02
N GLY A 103 2.92 2.82 4.18
CA GLY A 103 3.56 1.53 4.42
C GLY A 103 4.83 1.70 5.25
N CYS A 104 4.79 1.20 6.48
CA CYS A 104 5.86 1.30 7.46
C CYS A 104 6.82 0.12 7.37
N LEU A 105 8.13 0.40 7.32
CA LEU A 105 9.17 -0.63 7.32
C LEU A 105 9.11 -1.49 8.60
N GLN A 106 9.35 -2.78 8.46
CA GLN A 106 9.48 -3.70 9.59
C GLN A 106 10.94 -3.89 10.02
N ASP A 107 11.16 -4.05 11.32
CA ASP A 107 12.44 -4.47 11.90
C ASP A 107 12.67 -5.99 11.81
N SER A 108 13.79 -6.49 12.35
CA SER A 108 14.13 -7.92 12.32
C SER A 108 13.15 -8.84 13.06
N ASN A 109 12.30 -8.29 13.94
CA ASN A 109 11.26 -9.03 14.64
C ASN A 109 9.92 -8.99 13.89
N GLY A 110 9.86 -8.38 12.71
CA GLY A 110 8.62 -8.23 11.93
C GLY A 110 7.72 -7.11 12.42
N HIS A 111 8.24 -6.22 13.28
CA HIS A 111 7.45 -5.14 13.84
C HIS A 111 7.57 -3.86 13.02
N ALA A 112 6.42 -3.26 12.67
CA ALA A 112 6.37 -2.00 11.96
C ALA A 112 6.96 -0.85 12.78
N VAL A 113 7.75 -0.01 12.13
CA VAL A 113 8.24 1.25 12.70
C VAL A 113 7.22 2.34 12.44
N GLU A 114 6.49 2.72 13.49
CA GLU A 114 5.51 3.80 13.48
C GLU A 114 5.93 4.93 14.43
N GLY A 115 5.55 6.16 14.08
CA GLY A 115 5.89 7.33 14.87
C GLY A 115 7.37 7.71 14.78
N LEU A 116 7.80 8.60 15.67
CA LEU A 116 9.17 9.12 15.70
C LEU A 116 10.05 8.29 16.63
N LEU A 117 11.21 7.88 16.14
CA LEU A 117 12.24 7.20 16.91
C LEU A 117 13.11 8.24 17.65
N LEU A 118 12.68 8.61 18.85
CA LEU A 118 13.31 9.65 19.66
C LEU A 118 14.14 9.06 20.82
N GLY A 119 15.19 9.79 21.20
CA GLY A 119 16.00 9.50 22.37
C GLY A 119 16.72 8.14 22.32
N LYS A 120 17.09 7.63 23.49
CA LYS A 120 17.88 6.39 23.62
C LYS A 120 17.17 5.17 23.03
N ALA A 121 15.88 4.99 23.32
CA ALA A 121 15.09 3.87 22.81
C ALA A 121 14.96 3.90 21.28
N GLY A 122 14.82 5.09 20.69
CA GLY A 122 14.82 5.25 19.24
C GLY A 122 16.16 4.86 18.60
N ALA A 123 17.27 5.29 19.20
CA ALA A 123 18.61 4.92 18.73
C ALA A 123 18.89 3.42 18.85
N GLU A 124 18.47 2.80 19.95
CA GLU A 124 18.55 1.34 20.13
C GLU A 124 17.73 0.60 19.08
N ARG A 125 16.53 1.09 18.75
CA ARG A 125 15.70 0.49 17.68
C ARG A 125 16.35 0.65 16.30
N LEU A 126 16.93 1.81 16.00
CA LEU A 126 17.65 2.03 14.73
C LEU A 126 18.91 1.17 14.58
N ALA A 127 19.46 0.64 15.68
CA ALA A 127 20.57 -0.31 15.64
C ALA A 127 20.15 -1.73 15.22
N ASP A 128 18.84 -1.99 15.05
CA ASP A 128 18.33 -3.21 14.42
C ASP A 128 19.03 -3.45 13.07
N PRO A 129 19.45 -4.69 12.75
CA PRO A 129 20.23 -4.97 11.54
C PRO A 129 19.48 -4.68 10.23
N ILE A 130 18.15 -4.80 10.21
CA ILE A 130 17.34 -4.47 9.03
C ILE A 130 17.22 -2.95 8.91
N LEU A 131 16.90 -2.26 10.00
CA LEU A 131 16.69 -0.81 9.97
C LEU A 131 17.98 -0.04 9.69
N SER A 132 19.09 -0.44 10.31
CA SER A 132 20.41 0.17 10.11
C SER A 132 20.95 -0.02 8.69
N ALA A 133 20.62 -1.13 8.03
CA ALA A 133 20.95 -1.33 6.62
C ALA A 133 20.05 -0.50 5.68
N ALA A 134 18.76 -0.35 6.01
CA ALA A 134 17.80 0.38 5.20
C ALA A 134 17.98 1.91 5.23
N ILE A 135 18.45 2.45 6.37
CA ILE A 135 18.59 3.90 6.56
C ILE A 135 19.68 4.52 5.68
N LEU A 136 20.64 3.70 5.20
CA LEU A 136 21.69 4.14 4.29
C LEU A 136 21.10 4.84 3.07
N ALA A 137 21.73 5.92 2.60
CA ALA A 137 21.24 6.72 1.46
C ALA A 137 21.02 5.86 0.19
N ALA A 138 21.96 4.94 -0.07
CA ALA A 138 21.92 3.97 -1.16
C ALA A 138 22.12 2.52 -0.67
N PRO A 139 21.09 1.85 -0.11
CA PRO A 139 21.22 0.47 0.36
C PRO A 139 21.62 -0.49 -0.76
N LEU A 140 21.14 -0.24 -1.98
CA LEU A 140 21.62 -0.85 -3.20
C LEU A 140 21.75 0.23 -4.28
N LYS A 141 23.00 0.58 -4.62
CA LYS A 141 23.32 1.49 -5.72
C LYS A 141 23.50 0.71 -7.02
N ARG A 142 22.92 1.21 -8.11
CA ARG A 142 23.14 0.70 -9.46
C ARG A 142 23.37 1.83 -10.45
N ASP A 143 24.45 1.70 -11.21
CA ASP A 143 24.73 2.56 -12.35
C ASP A 143 23.99 2.03 -13.59
N HIS A 144 23.43 2.95 -14.35
CA HIS A 144 22.77 2.70 -15.61
C HIS A 144 23.38 3.57 -16.70
N VAL A 145 23.40 3.06 -17.92
CA VAL A 145 23.81 3.78 -19.11
C VAL A 145 22.84 3.48 -20.25
N ALA A 146 22.47 4.48 -21.04
CA ALA A 146 21.78 4.27 -22.31
C ALA A 146 22.82 4.07 -23.42
N LEU A 147 22.63 3.02 -24.21
CA LEU A 147 23.48 2.70 -25.36
C LEU A 147 22.75 3.04 -26.66
N ASP A 148 23.47 3.55 -27.65
CA ASP A 148 22.97 3.79 -29.00
C ASP A 148 22.92 2.49 -29.82
N ALA A 149 22.45 2.57 -31.07
CA ALA A 149 22.36 1.42 -31.97
C ALA A 149 23.71 0.77 -32.30
N ARG A 150 24.83 1.44 -32.00
CA ARG A 150 26.20 0.95 -32.20
C ARG A 150 26.77 0.33 -30.92
N GLY A 151 26.00 0.28 -29.83
CA GLY A 151 26.43 -0.24 -28.54
C GLY A 151 27.33 0.71 -27.75
N THR A 152 27.36 1.99 -28.12
CA THR A 152 28.17 3.03 -27.43
C THR A 152 27.31 3.85 -26.48
N ALA A 153 27.91 4.37 -25.41
CA ALA A 153 27.19 5.20 -24.44
C ALA A 153 26.71 6.51 -25.10
N ILE A 154 25.42 6.81 -24.91
CA ILE A 154 24.85 8.09 -25.32
C ILE A 154 25.30 9.17 -24.33
N GLU A 155 25.71 10.32 -24.85
CA GLU A 155 26.18 11.45 -24.06
C GLU A 155 25.12 11.87 -23.01
N HIS A 156 25.57 12.13 -21.78
CA HIS A 156 24.73 12.51 -20.64
C HIS A 156 23.63 11.51 -20.21
N LEU A 157 23.63 10.27 -20.73
CA LEU A 157 22.67 9.23 -20.34
C LEU A 157 23.29 8.13 -19.46
N LYS A 158 24.16 8.53 -18.53
CA LYS A 158 24.52 7.74 -17.36
C LYS A 158 23.73 8.25 -16.16
N PHE A 159 23.14 7.34 -15.38
CA PHE A 159 22.40 7.71 -14.18
C PHE A 159 22.56 6.70 -13.06
N GLU A 160 22.57 7.20 -11.83
CA GLU A 160 22.69 6.43 -10.60
C GLU A 160 21.31 6.22 -9.94
N ARG A 161 20.99 4.98 -9.60
CA ARG A 161 19.73 4.64 -8.92
C ARG A 161 19.99 3.97 -7.58
N SER A 162 19.29 4.44 -6.56
CA SER A 162 19.15 3.73 -5.30
C SER A 162 17.90 2.83 -5.30
N SER A 163 18.04 1.67 -4.69
CA SER A 163 16.97 0.71 -4.44
C SER A 163 17.15 0.06 -3.08
N LEU A 164 16.05 -0.46 -2.54
CA LEU A 164 16.07 -1.37 -1.42
C LEU A 164 16.21 -2.80 -1.98
N PRO A 165 17.12 -3.64 -1.46
CA PRO A 165 17.20 -5.04 -1.83
C PRO A 165 15.87 -5.81 -1.63
N PRO A 166 15.71 -6.99 -2.25
CA PRO A 166 14.62 -7.91 -1.91
C PRO A 166 14.67 -8.35 -0.44
N GLY A 167 13.53 -8.74 0.11
CA GLY A 167 13.37 -9.31 1.46
C GLY A 167 12.86 -8.33 2.51
N TYR A 168 12.95 -7.01 2.26
CA TYR A 168 12.40 -6.03 3.18
C TYR A 168 10.87 -6.07 3.22
N ARG A 169 10.32 -5.91 4.42
CA ARG A 169 8.89 -6.00 4.69
C ARG A 169 8.30 -4.69 5.16
N PHE A 170 7.05 -4.46 4.78
CA PHE A 170 6.29 -3.26 5.11
C PHE A 170 4.90 -3.64 5.62
N SER A 171 4.48 -3.06 6.74
CA SER A 171 3.08 -3.14 7.19
C SER A 171 2.28 -1.97 6.63
N LEU A 172 1.06 -2.24 6.18
CA LEU A 172 0.09 -1.20 5.83
C LEU A 172 -1.34 -1.64 6.15
N GLU A 173 -2.24 -0.66 6.19
CA GLU A 173 -3.66 -0.81 6.45
C GLU A 173 -4.47 -0.28 5.26
N LEU A 174 -5.45 -1.06 4.83
CA LEU A 174 -6.52 -0.64 3.94
C LEU A 174 -7.78 -0.53 4.77
N ALA A 175 -8.59 0.49 4.52
CA ALA A 175 -9.83 0.63 5.23
C ALA A 175 -10.94 1.20 4.36
N LEU A 176 -12.17 0.74 4.63
CA LEU A 176 -13.34 1.05 3.82
C LEU A 176 -14.51 1.39 4.74
N TRP A 177 -15.18 2.49 4.45
CA TRP A 177 -16.44 2.86 5.12
C TRP A 177 -17.63 2.21 4.42
N SER A 178 -18.60 1.72 5.19
CA SER A 178 -19.85 1.18 4.67
C SER A 178 -21.04 1.51 5.57
N GLY A 179 -22.25 1.18 5.09
CA GLY A 179 -23.51 1.48 5.77
C GLY A 179 -23.85 2.97 5.76
N VAL A 180 -25.09 3.27 6.14
CA VAL A 180 -25.60 4.64 6.29
C VAL A 180 -26.54 4.65 7.50
N ASN A 181 -26.51 5.71 8.30
CA ASN A 181 -27.47 5.92 9.39
C ASN A 181 -28.89 6.22 8.82
N ALA A 182 -29.73 5.20 8.72
CA ALA A 182 -31.10 5.28 8.20
C ALA A 182 -32.17 5.14 9.33
N ARG A 183 -33.41 4.74 9.02
CA ARG A 183 -34.43 4.35 10.02
C ARG A 183 -34.14 2.92 10.51
N GLU A 184 -34.31 2.64 11.80
CA GLU A 184 -33.80 1.42 12.48
C GLU A 184 -34.15 0.09 11.78
N ASP A 185 -35.36 -0.02 11.23
CA ASP A 185 -35.88 -1.22 10.54
C ASP A 185 -35.26 -1.43 9.15
N VAL A 186 -35.16 -0.36 8.35
CA VAL A 186 -34.49 -0.35 7.05
C VAL A 186 -32.96 -0.42 7.21
N GLU A 187 -32.45 0.12 8.30
CA GLU A 187 -31.02 0.24 8.61
C GLU A 187 -30.38 -1.12 8.90
N ALA A 188 -31.07 -2.03 9.60
CA ALA A 188 -30.48 -3.33 9.97
C ALA A 188 -30.20 -4.21 8.74
N LEU A 189 -31.17 -4.33 7.82
CA LEU A 189 -31.01 -5.12 6.59
C LEU A 189 -30.02 -4.47 5.62
N ALA A 190 -30.15 -3.15 5.39
CA ALA A 190 -29.24 -2.41 4.52
C ALA A 190 -27.79 -2.40 5.05
N ALA A 191 -27.60 -2.36 6.38
CA ALA A 191 -26.27 -2.44 6.98
C ALA A 191 -25.62 -3.81 6.80
N ALA A 192 -26.39 -4.90 6.93
CA ALA A 192 -25.87 -6.25 6.72
C ALA A 192 -25.40 -6.45 5.26
N ASP A 193 -26.20 -5.99 4.30
CA ASP A 193 -25.86 -6.05 2.88
C ASP A 193 -24.66 -5.15 2.54
N ALA A 194 -24.63 -3.92 3.09
CA ALA A 194 -23.51 -3.00 2.89
C ALA A 194 -22.20 -3.54 3.47
N ALA A 195 -22.24 -4.15 4.66
CA ALA A 195 -21.08 -4.77 5.29
C ALA A 195 -20.58 -5.98 4.48
N LYS A 196 -21.49 -6.79 3.95
CA LYS A 196 -21.17 -7.92 3.07
C LYS A 196 -20.51 -7.43 1.77
N GLN A 197 -21.05 -6.38 1.16
CA GLN A 197 -20.49 -5.78 -0.05
C GLN A 197 -19.09 -5.21 0.22
N ALA A 198 -18.91 -4.42 1.28
CA ALA A 198 -17.62 -3.85 1.65
C ALA A 198 -16.56 -4.93 1.93
N ARG A 199 -16.95 -6.02 2.59
CA ARG A 199 -16.07 -7.19 2.78
C ARG A 199 -15.70 -7.84 1.45
N ALA A 200 -16.64 -7.98 0.52
CA ALA A 200 -16.36 -8.49 -0.83
C ALA A 200 -15.43 -7.57 -1.61
N GLU A 201 -15.59 -6.24 -1.51
CA GLU A 201 -14.66 -5.27 -2.12
C GLU A 201 -13.25 -5.41 -1.57
N LEU A 202 -13.08 -5.50 -0.25
CA LEU A 202 -11.75 -5.69 0.34
C LEU A 202 -11.12 -7.02 -0.10
N ALA A 203 -11.91 -8.09 -0.28
CA ALA A 203 -11.40 -9.36 -0.82
C ALA A 203 -10.94 -9.20 -2.27
N ARG A 204 -11.66 -8.44 -3.11
CA ARG A 204 -11.25 -8.11 -4.48
C ARG A 204 -9.97 -7.28 -4.48
N VAL A 205 -9.89 -6.24 -3.65
CA VAL A 205 -8.69 -5.40 -3.54
C VAL A 205 -7.49 -6.22 -3.06
N LEU A 206 -7.67 -7.10 -2.07
CA LEU A 206 -6.61 -7.98 -1.59
C LEU A 206 -6.09 -8.89 -2.70
N ALA A 207 -6.98 -9.41 -3.55
CA ALA A 207 -6.60 -10.23 -4.70
C ALA A 207 -5.71 -9.47 -5.70
N LEU A 208 -5.87 -8.15 -5.83
CA LEU A 208 -5.04 -7.33 -6.73
C LEU A 208 -3.56 -7.29 -6.30
N PHE A 209 -3.23 -7.55 -5.04
CA PHE A 209 -1.82 -7.66 -4.61
C PHE A 209 -1.14 -8.92 -5.17
N GLU A 210 -1.92 -9.93 -5.56
CA GLU A 210 -1.41 -11.14 -6.21
C GLU A 210 -1.30 -10.97 -7.74
N ALA A 211 -1.85 -9.89 -8.30
CA ALA A 211 -1.76 -9.61 -9.72
C ALA A 211 -0.28 -9.45 -10.13
N PRO A 212 0.19 -10.07 -11.24
CA PRO A 212 1.60 -10.00 -11.64
C PRO A 212 2.13 -8.59 -11.95
N TYR A 213 1.20 -7.66 -12.21
CA TYR A 213 1.46 -6.25 -12.46
C TYR A 213 1.40 -5.37 -11.20
N PHE A 214 1.09 -5.93 -10.02
CA PHE A 214 1.25 -5.21 -8.76
C PHE A 214 2.73 -4.98 -8.48
N ARG A 215 3.21 -3.82 -8.93
CA ARG A 215 4.59 -3.38 -8.82
C ARG A 215 4.64 -1.92 -8.45
N LEU A 216 5.44 -1.57 -7.45
CA LEU A 216 5.55 -0.21 -6.95
C LEU A 216 6.89 0.44 -7.35
N GLY A 217 6.85 1.76 -7.53
CA GLY A 217 8.05 2.58 -7.79
C GLY A 217 8.48 2.64 -9.26
N GLY A 218 9.74 3.01 -9.46
CA GLY A 218 10.37 3.17 -10.77
C GLY A 218 10.95 1.86 -11.34
N ALA A 219 11.19 1.87 -12.65
CA ALA A 219 11.82 0.76 -13.37
C ALA A 219 11.08 -0.60 -13.25
N THR A 220 9.76 -0.59 -13.04
CA THR A 220 8.92 -1.79 -12.95
C THR A 220 8.97 -2.65 -14.21
N ARG A 221 9.10 -2.03 -15.39
CA ARG A 221 9.32 -2.70 -16.69
C ARG A 221 10.71 -3.33 -16.85
N ARG A 222 11.63 -3.11 -15.90
CA ARG A 222 12.99 -3.69 -15.86
C ARG A 222 13.13 -4.71 -14.72
N GLY A 223 12.01 -5.22 -14.21
CA GLY A 223 11.97 -6.28 -13.20
C GLY A 223 11.93 -5.80 -11.74
N LEU A 224 12.03 -4.51 -11.47
CA LEU A 224 11.97 -3.96 -10.11
C LEU A 224 10.53 -3.87 -9.57
N GLY A 225 10.43 -3.63 -8.27
CA GLY A 225 9.20 -3.21 -7.60
C GLY A 225 8.17 -4.29 -7.33
N ARG A 226 8.47 -5.58 -7.58
CA ARG A 226 7.53 -6.66 -7.25
C ARG A 226 7.44 -6.80 -5.74
N LEU A 227 6.22 -6.79 -5.23
CA LEU A 227 5.90 -7.08 -3.85
C LEU A 227 4.95 -8.28 -3.79
N GLN A 228 4.92 -8.96 -2.65
CA GLN A 228 3.95 -10.02 -2.36
C GLN A 228 3.39 -9.83 -0.96
N VAL A 229 2.14 -10.25 -0.74
CA VAL A 229 1.59 -10.37 0.62
C VAL A 229 2.24 -11.57 1.29
N VAL A 230 2.72 -11.40 2.51
CA VAL A 230 3.27 -12.50 3.33
C VAL A 230 2.46 -12.67 4.60
N GLY A 231 2.19 -13.93 4.96
CA GLY A 231 1.27 -14.28 6.04
C GLY A 231 -0.20 -14.06 5.65
N ALA A 232 -1.10 -14.28 6.61
CA ALA A 232 -2.53 -14.03 6.42
C ALA A 232 -2.82 -12.53 6.63
N ALA A 233 -3.52 -11.90 5.68
CA ALA A 233 -4.06 -10.57 5.89
C ALA A 233 -5.06 -10.62 7.06
N GLN A 234 -5.08 -9.58 7.87
CA GLN A 234 -5.88 -9.52 9.10
C GLN A 234 -7.04 -8.55 8.90
N TYR A 235 -8.28 -9.00 9.12
CA TYR A 235 -9.49 -8.21 8.92
C TYR A 235 -10.27 -7.98 10.22
N ALA A 236 -10.81 -6.78 10.39
CA ALA A 236 -11.80 -6.46 11.40
C ALA A 236 -12.89 -5.54 10.83
N ALA A 237 -14.09 -5.62 11.41
CA ALA A 237 -15.18 -4.69 11.16
C ALA A 237 -15.66 -4.10 12.48
N PHE A 238 -15.98 -2.81 12.44
CA PHE A 238 -16.39 -2.05 13.61
C PHE A 238 -17.66 -1.27 13.29
N ASP A 239 -18.73 -1.48 14.06
CA ASP A 239 -19.93 -0.66 13.98
C ASP A 239 -19.76 0.59 14.86
N MET A 240 -19.52 1.74 14.23
CA MET A 240 -19.27 3.01 14.92
C MET A 240 -20.48 3.51 15.73
N ARG A 241 -21.67 2.93 15.56
CA ARG A 241 -22.83 3.24 16.40
C ARG A 241 -22.67 2.63 17.80
N ARG A 242 -21.97 1.50 17.92
CA ARG A 242 -21.77 0.78 19.18
C ARG A 242 -20.56 1.35 19.95
N ALA A 243 -20.77 1.69 21.22
CA ALA A 243 -19.72 2.27 22.06
C ALA A 243 -18.53 1.31 22.30
N GLU A 244 -18.79 0.02 22.28
CA GLU A 244 -17.76 -1.02 22.39
C GLU A 244 -16.86 -1.07 21.15
N ASP A 245 -17.45 -1.09 19.95
CA ASP A 245 -16.69 -1.12 18.69
C ASP A 245 -15.91 0.18 18.46
N ARG A 246 -16.42 1.33 18.88
CA ARG A 246 -15.63 2.58 18.88
C ARG A 246 -14.37 2.47 19.75
N ARG A 247 -14.48 1.85 20.93
CA ARG A 247 -13.32 1.61 21.82
C ARG A 247 -12.34 0.63 21.19
N ARG A 248 -12.84 -0.52 20.72
CA ARG A 248 -12.00 -1.52 20.02
C ARG A 248 -11.26 -0.93 18.82
N HIS A 249 -11.92 -0.09 18.02
CA HIS A 249 -11.30 0.60 16.89
C HIS A 249 -10.24 1.62 17.34
N ALA A 250 -10.51 2.39 18.40
CA ALA A 250 -9.54 3.33 18.95
C ALA A 250 -8.30 2.61 19.51
N ASP A 251 -8.49 1.50 20.24
CA ASP A 251 -7.42 0.69 20.80
C ASP A 251 -6.55 0.07 19.69
N ALA A 252 -7.20 -0.49 18.65
CA ALA A 252 -6.50 -1.03 17.50
C ALA A 252 -5.66 0.03 16.76
N ARG A 253 -6.13 1.28 16.70
CA ARG A 253 -5.34 2.40 16.15
C ARG A 253 -4.21 2.84 17.07
N ALA A 254 -4.42 2.84 18.38
CA ALA A 254 -3.40 3.23 19.35
C ALA A 254 -2.22 2.26 19.39
N ARG A 255 -2.47 0.95 19.19
CA ARG A 255 -1.42 -0.07 19.09
C ARG A 255 -0.62 -0.04 17.78
N GLY A 256 -1.16 0.62 16.75
CA GLY A 256 -0.52 0.71 15.44
C GLY A 256 -0.56 -0.60 14.63
N LEU A 257 0.23 -0.62 13.57
CA LEU A 257 0.54 -1.72 12.65
C LEU A 257 1.55 -2.74 13.20
N HIS A 258 2.21 -2.43 14.31
CA HIS A 258 3.24 -3.27 14.96
C HIS A 258 2.74 -4.68 15.32
N GLU A 259 1.45 -4.82 15.63
CA GLU A 259 0.80 -6.10 15.92
C GLU A 259 -0.01 -6.55 14.70
N ALA A 260 0.69 -7.03 13.67
CA ALA A 260 0.05 -7.70 12.54
C ALA A 260 -0.56 -9.09 12.91
N SER A 261 -0.77 -9.40 14.21
CA SER A 261 -1.24 -10.72 14.61
C SER A 261 -2.07 -10.77 15.90
N ARG A 262 -3.34 -11.17 15.72
CA ARG A 262 -4.08 -12.20 16.50
C ARG A 262 -4.71 -11.89 17.86
N THR A 263 -4.47 -10.76 18.51
CA THR A 263 -4.98 -10.54 19.90
C THR A 263 -6.21 -9.62 20.04
N ASP A 264 -6.69 -9.00 18.95
CA ASP A 264 -7.63 -7.87 19.03
C ASP A 264 -9.01 -8.09 18.38
N GLY A 265 -9.32 -9.34 18.02
CA GLY A 265 -10.52 -9.67 17.26
C GLY A 265 -10.41 -9.38 15.76
N PHE A 266 -9.19 -9.14 15.27
CA PHE A 266 -8.88 -9.32 13.85
C PHE A 266 -8.84 -10.83 13.53
N VAL A 267 -9.29 -11.18 12.33
CA VAL A 267 -9.34 -12.56 11.84
C VAL A 267 -8.60 -12.69 10.52
N ASP A 268 -8.07 -13.88 10.25
CA ASP A 268 -7.45 -14.18 8.96
C ASP A 268 -8.46 -13.93 7.82
N PHE A 269 -7.98 -13.27 6.77
CA PHE A 269 -8.78 -12.81 5.64
C PHE A 269 -8.16 -13.27 4.32
N ALA A 270 -8.98 -13.91 3.50
CA ALA A 270 -8.55 -14.46 2.23
C ALA A 270 -8.90 -13.51 1.07
N PRO A 271 -8.06 -13.43 0.03
CA PRO A 271 -8.39 -12.74 -1.21
C PRO A 271 -9.58 -13.42 -1.92
N ALA A 272 -10.28 -12.64 -2.75
CA ALA A 272 -11.17 -13.20 -3.76
C ALA A 272 -10.35 -13.85 -4.89
N ALA A 273 -10.98 -14.68 -5.72
CA ALA A 273 -10.37 -15.10 -6.98
C ALA A 273 -10.34 -13.92 -7.96
N LEU A 274 -9.18 -13.66 -8.58
CA LEU A 274 -9.11 -12.73 -9.71
C LEU A 274 -9.87 -13.31 -10.91
N PRO A 275 -10.64 -12.50 -11.66
CA PRO A 275 -11.30 -12.94 -12.87
C PRO A 275 -10.28 -13.49 -13.88
N ALA A 276 -10.54 -14.68 -14.42
CA ALA A 276 -9.67 -15.30 -15.42
C ALA A 276 -9.62 -14.48 -16.73
N GLU A 277 -10.76 -13.97 -17.20
CA GLU A 277 -10.89 -13.29 -18.50
C GLU A 277 -11.08 -11.75 -18.39
N GLY A 278 -10.99 -11.20 -17.19
CA GLY A 278 -11.42 -9.82 -16.93
C GLY A 278 -10.38 -8.73 -17.14
N GLY A 279 -9.13 -9.05 -17.49
CA GLY A 279 -8.04 -8.08 -17.59
C GLY A 279 -7.58 -7.83 -19.02
N MET A 280 -7.59 -6.57 -19.50
CA MET A 280 -6.96 -6.17 -20.78
C MET A 280 -5.44 -6.47 -20.86
N ARG A 281 -4.83 -6.91 -19.75
CA ARG A 281 -3.42 -7.25 -19.62
C ARG A 281 -3.27 -8.57 -18.88
N GLN A 282 -3.52 -9.69 -19.55
CA GLN A 282 -3.03 -10.97 -19.03
C GLN A 282 -1.52 -11.06 -19.25
N PRO A 283 -0.73 -11.44 -18.23
CA PRO A 283 0.71 -11.56 -18.37
C PRO A 283 1.06 -12.78 -19.20
N VAL A 284 1.55 -12.55 -20.42
CA VAL A 284 2.22 -13.58 -21.20
C VAL A 284 3.59 -13.82 -20.55
N THR A 285 3.76 -15.01 -19.98
CA THR A 285 4.99 -15.40 -19.29
C THR A 285 5.76 -16.42 -20.13
N ALA A 286 7.04 -16.15 -20.36
CA ALA A 286 7.96 -17.09 -21.00
C ALA A 286 9.17 -17.31 -20.09
N THR A 287 9.62 -18.56 -19.97
CA THR A 287 10.84 -18.91 -19.22
C THR A 287 11.97 -19.10 -20.21
N ILE A 288 13.00 -18.26 -20.11
CA ILE A 288 14.21 -18.36 -20.93
C ILE A 288 15.31 -18.98 -20.07
N THR A 289 15.85 -20.12 -20.51
CA THR A 289 17.01 -20.75 -19.85
C THR A 289 18.30 -20.24 -20.51
N LEU A 290 19.07 -19.43 -19.79
CA LEU A 290 20.35 -18.93 -20.25
C LEU A 290 21.47 -19.90 -19.83
N ARG A 291 22.27 -20.38 -20.78
CA ARG A 291 23.50 -21.14 -20.51
C ARG A 291 24.71 -20.24 -20.75
N PRO A 292 25.58 -20.01 -19.74
CA PRO A 292 26.79 -19.23 -19.97
C PRO A 292 27.69 -19.99 -20.95
N ARG A 293 28.13 -19.32 -22.02
CA ARG A 293 29.09 -19.87 -23.01
C ARG A 293 30.55 -19.67 -22.60
N GLY A 294 30.78 -18.90 -21.55
CA GLY A 294 32.09 -18.57 -21.01
C GLY A 294 31.95 -17.66 -19.79
N VAL A 295 33.07 -17.26 -19.21
CA VAL A 295 33.08 -16.30 -18.10
C VAL A 295 32.82 -14.89 -18.65
N TRP A 296 31.74 -14.28 -18.19
CA TRP A 296 31.51 -12.84 -18.38
C TRP A 296 31.93 -12.14 -17.09
N ARG A 297 33.07 -11.44 -17.13
CA ARG A 297 33.50 -10.55 -16.03
C ARG A 297 32.88 -9.18 -16.23
N PHE A 298 32.02 -8.76 -15.31
CA PHE A 298 31.69 -7.35 -15.10
C PHE A 298 32.33 -6.88 -13.79
N GLY A 299 32.74 -5.62 -13.75
CA GLY A 299 33.71 -5.06 -12.81
C GLY A 299 33.51 -5.41 -11.33
N ARG A 300 34.60 -5.91 -10.73
CA ARG A 300 35.10 -5.42 -9.44
C ARG A 300 36.43 -4.74 -9.72
N GLY A 301 36.39 -3.45 -10.02
CA GLY A 301 37.55 -2.59 -9.78
C GLY A 301 37.59 -2.32 -8.28
N GLU A 302 38.70 -2.71 -7.64
CA GLU A 302 39.11 -2.34 -6.28
C GLU A 302 38.39 -3.01 -5.10
N GLN A 303 38.88 -4.21 -4.76
CA GLN A 303 39.20 -4.56 -3.38
C GLN A 303 40.58 -5.23 -3.40
N TRP A 304 41.61 -4.43 -3.14
CA TRP A 304 42.92 -4.86 -2.62
C TRP A 304 43.03 -4.29 -1.20
#